data_AF-A0A2D4LKU7-F1
#
_entry.id   AF-A0A2D4LKU7-F1
#
_cell.length_a   1.000
_cell.length_b   1.000
_cell.length_c   1.000
_cell.angle_alpha   90.00
_cell.angle_beta   90.00
_cell.angle_gamma   90.00
#
_symmetry.space_group_name_H-M   'P 1'
#
loop_
_entity.id
_entity.type
_entity.pdbx_description
1 polymer ?
#
loop_
_entity_poly.entity_id
_entity_poly.type
_entity_poly.pdbx_seq_one_letter_code
_entity_poly.pdbx_strand_id
1 'polypeptide(L)'
;MKPYFITCKEAMEARLLLQLQDRQHFVENDEMYSLQDLMDINAGRLSCSLTEIHMLFAKHIKLDCERCQAKGFVCELCKEGDVLFPFDSHTSMCTDCSAVFHRDCFYDNSTTCPKCARLSLRKESLLREHKMELQA
;
A
#
# COMPACT_ATOMS: atom_id res chain seq x y z
N MET A 1 4.24 -1.68 -4.62
CA MET A 1 3.31 -2.69 -5.22
C MET A 1 3.72 -4.15 -4.97
N LYS A 2 4.99 -4.44 -4.62
CA LYS A 2 5.50 -5.80 -4.36
C LYS A 2 4.60 -6.73 -3.50
N PRO A 3 3.98 -6.30 -2.38
CA PRO A 3 3.15 -7.17 -1.55
C PRO A 3 2.00 -7.87 -2.29
N TYR A 4 1.44 -7.21 -3.31
CA TYR A 4 0.38 -7.78 -4.14
C TYR A 4 0.91 -8.95 -4.97
N PHE A 5 2.08 -8.79 -5.57
CA PHE A 5 2.66 -9.78 -6.49
C PHE A 5 3.23 -11.00 -5.80
N ILE A 6 3.87 -10.83 -4.63
CA ILE A 6 4.42 -11.98 -3.88
C ILE A 6 3.32 -12.90 -3.31
N THR A 7 2.07 -12.44 -3.27
CA THR A 7 0.91 -13.20 -2.81
C THR A 7 -0.12 -13.42 -3.92
N CYS A 8 0.28 -13.21 -5.18
CA CYS A 8 -0.54 -13.38 -6.39
C CYS A 8 0.17 -14.33 -7.37
N LYS A 9 -0.42 -15.51 -7.57
CA LYS A 9 0.01 -16.56 -8.50
C LYS A 9 0.04 -16.06 -9.94
N GLU A 10 -0.98 -15.32 -10.38
CA GLU A 10 -1.08 -14.76 -11.72
C GLU A 10 0.06 -13.76 -11.97
N ALA A 11 0.37 -12.92 -10.98
CA ALA A 11 1.50 -11.99 -11.04
C ALA A 11 2.85 -12.71 -11.06
N MET A 12 2.99 -13.82 -10.31
CA MET A 12 4.19 -14.65 -10.29
C MET A 12 4.42 -15.33 -11.64
N GLU A 13 3.37 -15.91 -12.24
CA GLU A 13 3.41 -16.54 -13.55
C GLU A 13 3.75 -15.53 -14.65
N ALA A 14 3.17 -14.33 -14.60
CA ALA A 14 3.48 -13.22 -15.49
C ALA A 14 4.85 -12.57 -15.20
N ARG A 15 5.54 -12.98 -14.12
CA ARG A 15 6.85 -12.47 -13.69
C ARG A 15 6.92 -10.95 -13.63
N LEU A 16 5.86 -10.30 -13.12
CA LEU A 16 5.75 -8.84 -13.16
C LEU A 16 6.93 -8.12 -12.49
N LEU A 17 7.44 -8.65 -11.37
CA LEU A 17 8.60 -8.07 -10.69
C LEU A 17 9.89 -8.10 -11.52
N LEU A 18 10.00 -8.99 -12.52
CA LEU A 18 11.17 -9.04 -13.42
C LEU A 18 11.16 -7.92 -14.46
N GLN A 19 10.07 -7.16 -14.60
CA GLN A 19 10.08 -5.94 -15.43
C GLN A 19 11.08 -4.90 -14.93
N LEU A 20 11.51 -5.00 -13.67
CA LEU A 20 12.55 -4.20 -13.04
C LEU A 20 13.88 -4.97 -12.86
N GLN A 21 14.14 -6.04 -13.61
CA GLN A 21 15.33 -6.88 -13.41
C GLN A 21 16.65 -6.10 -13.41
N ASP A 22 16.80 -5.12 -14.31
CA ASP A 22 18.01 -4.29 -14.42
C ASP A 22 18.11 -3.24 -13.29
N ARG A 23 17.01 -3.01 -12.56
CA ARG A 23 16.88 -2.00 -11.50
C ARG A 23 16.11 -2.56 -10.31
N GLN A 24 16.54 -3.73 -9.84
CA GLN A 24 15.83 -4.47 -8.79
C GLN A 24 15.77 -3.73 -7.46
N HIS A 25 16.66 -2.76 -7.24
CA HIS A 25 16.64 -1.90 -6.05
C HIS A 25 15.31 -1.14 -5.90
N PHE A 26 14.66 -0.72 -6.99
CA PHE A 26 13.34 -0.06 -6.94
C PHE A 26 12.18 -0.96 -6.49
N VAL A 27 12.37 -2.28 -6.48
CA VAL A 27 11.37 -3.22 -5.94
C VAL A 27 11.37 -3.21 -4.41
N GLU A 28 12.52 -2.96 -3.81
CA GLU A 28 12.73 -3.02 -2.36
C GLU A 28 12.75 -1.65 -1.68
N ASN A 29 13.29 -0.63 -2.36
CA ASN A 29 13.54 0.69 -1.78
C ASN A 29 13.39 1.79 -2.84
N ASP A 30 12.63 2.84 -2.51
CA ASP A 30 12.31 4.00 -3.34
C ASP A 30 13.33 5.16 -3.24
N GLU A 31 14.23 5.10 -2.27
CA GLU A 31 15.28 6.10 -2.00
C GLU A 31 16.67 5.71 -2.55
N MET A 32 16.82 4.47 -3.05
CA MET A 32 18.10 3.97 -3.57
C MET A 32 18.20 4.20 -5.08
N TYR A 33 19.25 4.89 -5.51
CA TYR A 33 19.53 5.16 -6.93
C TYR A 33 20.98 4.82 -7.25
N SER A 34 21.22 4.24 -8.42
CA SER A 34 22.56 4.12 -8.99
C SER A 34 22.96 5.41 -9.73
N LEU A 35 24.25 5.56 -10.04
CA LEU A 35 24.71 6.68 -10.87
C LEU A 35 24.05 6.67 -12.25
N GLN A 36 23.82 5.47 -12.82
CA GLN A 36 23.15 5.33 -14.10
C GLN A 36 21.69 5.84 -14.04
N ASP A 37 21.00 5.60 -12.92
CA ASP A 37 19.63 6.10 -12.73
C ASP A 37 19.60 7.63 -12.70
N LEU A 38 20.56 8.27 -12.02
CA LEU A 38 20.67 9.73 -12.00
C LEU A 38 20.94 10.31 -13.40
N MET A 39 21.77 9.65 -14.19
CA MET A 39 21.99 10.03 -15.60
C MET A 39 20.73 9.86 -16.45
N ASP A 40 19.98 8.77 -16.25
CA ASP A 40 18.73 8.50 -16.95
C ASP A 40 17.59 9.44 -16.52
N ILE A 41 17.59 9.92 -15.27
CA ILE A 41 16.70 10.99 -14.79
C ILE A 41 16.99 12.29 -15.53
N ASN A 42 18.25 12.71 -15.59
CA ASN A 42 18.62 13.94 -16.29
C ASN A 42 18.28 13.87 -17.80
N ALA A 43 18.33 12.68 -18.39
CA ALA A 43 17.92 12.45 -19.77
C ALA A 43 16.40 12.23 -19.95
N GLY A 44 15.61 12.23 -18.87
CA GLY A 44 14.15 11.97 -18.86
C GLY A 44 13.73 10.52 -19.07
N ARG A 45 14.65 9.61 -19.45
CA ARG A 45 14.37 8.21 -19.78
C ARG A 45 13.82 7.40 -18.60
N LEU A 46 14.34 7.65 -17.39
CA LEU A 46 13.93 6.86 -16.23
C LEU A 46 12.46 7.09 -15.90
N SER A 47 12.00 8.34 -15.99
CA SER A 47 10.61 8.71 -15.68
C SER A 47 9.61 8.00 -16.60
N CYS A 48 9.88 7.97 -17.92
CA CYS A 48 9.04 7.26 -18.89
C CYS A 48 8.99 5.75 -18.59
N SER A 49 10.16 5.13 -18.40
CA SER A 49 10.25 3.68 -18.15
C SER A 49 9.54 3.28 -16.86
N LEU A 50 9.74 4.01 -15.76
CA LEU A 50 9.06 3.72 -14.49
C LEU A 50 7.55 3.97 -14.57
N THR A 51 7.11 4.96 -15.35
CA THR A 51 5.68 5.23 -15.57
C THR A 51 5.00 4.07 -16.30
N GLU A 52 5.62 3.54 -17.35
CA GLU A 52 5.10 2.38 -18.09
C GLU A 52 4.99 1.14 -17.19
N ILE A 53 6.04 0.87 -16.40
CA ILE A 53 6.05 -0.24 -15.44
C ILE A 53 4.97 -0.04 -14.37
N HIS A 54 4.83 1.16 -13.82
CA HIS A 54 3.81 1.49 -12.85
C HIS A 54 2.40 1.27 -13.42
N MET A 55 2.15 1.71 -14.65
CA MET A 55 0.86 1.50 -15.33
C MET A 55 0.56 0.02 -15.54
N LEU A 56 1.55 -0.77 -15.98
CA LEU A 56 1.41 -2.23 -16.12
C LEU A 56 1.04 -2.88 -14.78
N PHE A 57 1.74 -2.50 -13.71
CA PHE A 57 1.51 -3.04 -12.38
C PHE A 57 0.14 -2.64 -11.82
N ALA A 58 -0.23 -1.36 -11.96
CA ALA A 58 -1.52 -0.85 -11.55
C ALA A 58 -2.65 -1.54 -12.32
N LYS A 59 -2.50 -1.76 -13.64
CA LYS A 59 -3.47 -2.46 -14.46
C LYS A 59 -3.71 -3.88 -13.96
N HIS A 60 -2.64 -4.63 -13.67
CA HIS A 60 -2.79 -5.97 -13.09
C HIS A 60 -3.55 -5.93 -11.76
N ILE A 61 -3.16 -5.03 -10.86
CA ILE A 61 -3.73 -4.97 -9.51
C ILE A 61 -5.19 -4.54 -9.53
N LYS A 62 -5.54 -3.55 -10.36
CA LYS A 62 -6.85 -2.87 -10.34
C LYS A 62 -7.87 -3.46 -11.30
N LEU A 63 -7.43 -4.05 -12.42
CA LEU A 63 -8.32 -4.40 -13.53
C LEU A 63 -8.24 -5.87 -13.91
N ASP A 64 -7.03 -6.42 -14.05
CA ASP A 64 -6.87 -7.74 -14.65
C ASP A 64 -6.94 -8.91 -13.63
N CYS A 65 -6.76 -8.64 -12.33
CA CYS A 65 -6.68 -9.70 -11.31
C CYS A 65 -7.62 -9.46 -10.12
N GLU A 66 -8.69 -10.25 -10.03
CA GLU A 66 -9.69 -10.19 -8.94
C GLU A 66 -9.06 -10.41 -7.55
N ARG A 67 -8.06 -11.30 -7.43
CA ARG A 67 -7.39 -11.54 -6.15
C ARG A 67 -6.59 -10.32 -5.67
N CYS A 68 -6.01 -9.55 -6.59
CA CYS A 68 -5.34 -8.30 -6.24
C CYS A 68 -6.37 -7.22 -5.88
N GLN A 69 -7.46 -7.13 -6.64
CA GLN A 69 -8.56 -6.19 -6.37
C GLN A 69 -9.17 -6.39 -4.98
N ALA A 70 -9.38 -7.64 -4.57
CA ALA A 70 -9.91 -7.99 -3.25
C ALA A 70 -9.01 -7.57 -2.07
N LYS A 71 -7.73 -7.22 -2.33
CA LYS A 71 -6.79 -6.67 -1.34
C LYS A 71 -6.77 -5.14 -1.31
N GLY A 72 -7.65 -4.50 -2.07
CA GLY A 72 -7.88 -3.07 -1.98
C GLY A 72 -8.58 -2.69 -0.67
N PHE A 73 -8.74 -1.39 -0.45
CA PHE A 73 -9.28 -0.82 0.78
C PHE A 73 -10.53 -0.01 0.49
N VAL A 74 -11.45 0.02 1.45
CA VAL A 74 -12.56 0.97 1.47
C VAL A 74 -12.26 2.00 2.54
N CYS A 75 -12.45 3.28 2.23
CA CYS A 75 -12.23 4.33 3.20
C CYS A 75 -13.28 4.24 4.33
N GLU A 76 -12.85 3.95 5.56
CA GLU A 76 -13.77 3.80 6.71
C GLU A 76 -14.47 5.11 7.11
N LEU A 77 -13.89 6.25 6.72
CA LEU A 77 -14.35 7.59 7.11
C LEU A 77 -15.55 8.04 6.27
N CYS A 78 -15.44 7.98 4.95
CA CYS A 78 -16.56 8.31 4.06
C CYS A 78 -17.44 7.10 3.74
N LYS A 79 -16.88 5.88 3.73
CA LYS A 79 -17.54 4.61 3.33
C LYS A 79 -18.13 4.61 1.92
N GLU A 80 -17.80 5.61 1.14
CA GLU A 80 -18.26 5.84 -0.21
C GLU A 80 -17.06 5.95 -1.16
N GLY A 81 -17.29 5.73 -2.44
CA GLY A 81 -16.29 5.84 -3.51
C GLY A 81 -15.66 4.52 -3.91
N ASP A 82 -14.64 4.62 -4.76
CA ASP A 82 -13.96 3.47 -5.35
C ASP A 82 -13.01 2.77 -4.37
N VAL A 83 -12.65 1.53 -4.71
CA VAL A 83 -11.63 0.77 -3.99
C VAL A 83 -10.28 1.48 -4.08
N LEU A 84 -9.67 1.68 -2.91
CA LEU A 84 -8.41 2.40 -2.74
C LEU A 84 -7.23 1.46 -2.69
N PHE A 85 -6.11 1.94 -3.23
CA PHE A 85 -4.83 1.26 -3.11
C PHE A 85 -3.78 2.21 -2.51
N PRO A 86 -2.81 1.70 -1.73
CA PRO A 86 -1.77 2.53 -1.10
C PRO A 86 -0.90 3.33 -2.08
N PHE A 87 -0.84 2.91 -3.36
CA PHE A 87 -0.04 3.56 -4.40
C PHE A 87 -0.81 4.60 -5.21
N ASP A 88 -2.05 4.89 -4.84
CA ASP A 88 -2.87 5.91 -5.50
C ASP A 88 -2.50 7.32 -5.03
N SER A 89 -2.54 8.29 -5.94
CA SER A 89 -2.13 9.68 -5.65
C SER A 89 -3.00 10.40 -4.63
N HIS A 90 -4.25 9.95 -4.44
CA HIS A 90 -5.24 10.59 -3.57
C HIS A 90 -5.56 9.77 -2.31
N THR A 91 -4.65 8.87 -1.90
CA THR A 91 -4.83 8.06 -0.71
C THR A 91 -3.79 8.39 0.36
N SER A 92 -4.07 7.97 1.59
CA SER A 92 -3.15 8.04 2.71
C SER A 92 -3.24 6.77 3.52
N MET A 93 -2.07 6.24 3.89
CA MET A 93 -1.94 5.00 4.63
C MET A 93 -1.55 5.31 6.07
N CYS A 94 -2.27 4.73 7.03
CA CYS A 94 -1.89 4.77 8.44
C CYS A 94 -0.58 4.00 8.65
N THR A 95 0.40 4.64 9.30
CA THR A 95 1.72 4.06 9.57
C THR A 95 1.69 2.88 10.54
N ASP A 96 0.72 2.87 11.46
CA ASP A 96 0.67 1.87 12.53
C ASP A 96 -0.03 0.57 12.11
N CYS A 97 -1.09 0.68 11.30
CA CYS A 97 -1.96 -0.45 10.97
C CYS A 97 -2.18 -0.67 9.47
N SER A 98 -1.52 0.14 8.63
CA SER A 98 -1.55 0.09 7.17
C SER A 98 -2.95 0.17 6.55
N ALA A 99 -3.93 0.74 7.28
CA ALA A 99 -5.25 1.03 6.73
C ALA A 99 -5.14 2.21 5.77
N VAL A 100 -5.84 2.15 4.63
CA VAL A 100 -5.82 3.17 3.60
C VAL A 100 -7.13 3.95 3.61
N PHE A 101 -7.01 5.26 3.46
CA PHE A 101 -8.12 6.20 3.41
C PHE A 101 -7.92 7.14 2.23
N HIS A 102 -8.98 7.83 1.79
CA HIS A 102 -8.79 9.02 0.97
C HIS A 102 -7.93 10.04 1.74
N ARG A 103 -7.00 10.70 1.05
CA ARG A 103 -6.09 11.67 1.66
C ARG A 103 -6.84 12.78 2.38
N ASP A 104 -7.84 13.35 1.71
CA ASP A 104 -8.61 14.46 2.24
C ASP A 104 -9.45 14.01 3.45
N CYS A 105 -10.12 12.85 3.38
CA CYS A 105 -10.84 12.29 4.53
C CYS A 105 -9.93 12.08 5.74
N PHE A 106 -8.73 11.56 5.53
CA PHE A 106 -7.79 11.29 6.62
C PHE A 106 -7.26 12.59 7.26
N TYR A 107 -6.99 13.60 6.43
CA TYR A 107 -6.56 14.91 6.89
C TYR A 107 -7.67 15.64 7.66
N ASP A 108 -8.89 15.65 7.14
CA ASP A 108 -10.07 16.24 7.79
C ASP A 108 -10.35 15.56 9.15
N ASN A 109 -10.03 14.27 9.28
CA ASN A 109 -10.09 13.54 10.54
C ASN A 109 -8.84 13.74 11.42
N SER A 110 -8.12 14.85 11.25
CA SER A 110 -6.90 15.18 12.02
C SER A 110 -5.85 14.06 12.01
N THR A 111 -5.75 13.32 10.92
CA THR A 111 -4.86 12.15 10.77
C THR A 111 -5.05 11.07 11.84
N THR A 112 -6.22 11.05 12.49
CA THR A 112 -6.54 10.04 13.50
C THR A 112 -7.07 8.79 12.81
N CYS A 113 -6.45 7.63 13.05
CA CYS A 113 -6.91 6.38 12.44
C CYS A 113 -8.04 5.74 13.27
N PRO A 114 -9.28 5.62 12.75
CA PRO A 114 -10.39 5.01 13.49
C PRO A 114 -10.15 3.53 13.80
N LYS A 115 -9.45 2.82 12.90
CA LYS A 115 -9.05 1.42 13.12
C LYS A 115 -8.08 1.29 14.30
N CYS A 116 -7.05 2.14 14.38
CA CYS A 116 -6.12 2.13 15.52
C CYS A 116 -6.83 2.44 16.83
N ALA A 117 -7.75 3.43 16.84
CA ALA A 117 -8.54 3.75 18.02
C ALA A 117 -9.35 2.54 18.52
N ARG A 118 -10.04 1.82 17.61
CA ARG A 118 -10.77 0.58 17.96
C ARG A 118 -9.84 -0.52 18.47
N LEU A 119 -8.66 -0.69 17.86
CA LEU A 119 -7.68 -1.70 18.31
C LEU A 119 -7.14 -1.41 19.71
N SER A 120 -6.84 -0.14 20.02
CA SER A 120 -6.38 0.29 21.34
C SER A 120 -7.43 0.03 22.42
N LEU A 121 -8.69 0.42 22.17
CA LEU A 121 -9.80 0.17 23.10
C LEU A 121 -10.00 -1.33 23.39
N ARG A 122 -9.92 -2.17 22.34
CA ARG A 122 -10.03 -3.63 22.50
C ARG A 122 -8.88 -4.18 23.35
N LYS A 123 -7.65 -3.71 23.13
CA LYS A 123 -6.48 -4.10 23.92
C LYS A 123 -6.64 -3.73 25.39
N GLU A 124 -7.17 -2.55 25.69
CA GLU A 124 -7.42 -2.10 27.05
C GLU A 124 -8.52 -2.90 27.77
N SER A 125 -9.55 -3.37 27.05
CA SER A 125 -10.59 -4.25 27.63
C SER A 125 -9.99 -5.58 28.08
N LEU A 126 -9.23 -6.24 27.18
CA LEU A 126 -8.59 -7.53 27.46
C LEU A 126 -7.60 -7.44 28.65
N LEU A 127 -6.85 -6.33 28.74
CA LEU A 127 -5.95 -6.09 29.87
C LEU A 127 -6.70 -5.87 31.19
N ARG A 128 -7.89 -5.26 31.15
CA ARG A 128 -8.74 -5.09 32.33
C ARG A 128 -9.34 -6.41 32.79
N GLU A 129 -9.88 -7.20 31.86
CA GLU A 129 -10.42 -8.54 32.12
C GLU A 129 -9.35 -9.45 32.75
N HIS A 130 -8.16 -9.51 32.17
CA HIS A 130 -7.07 -10.32 32.70
C HIS A 130 -6.60 -9.87 34.11
N LYS A 131 -6.60 -8.56 34.38
CA LYS A 131 -6.29 -8.04 35.72
C LYS A 131 -7.35 -8.42 36.76
N MET A 132 -8.62 -8.46 36.37
CA MET A 132 -9.71 -8.88 37.25
C MET A 132 -9.63 -10.38 37.55
N GLU A 133 -9.29 -11.22 36.56
CA GLU A 133 -9.10 -12.67 36.74
C GLU A 133 -7.92 -13.01 37.65
N LEU A 134 -6.82 -12.26 37.57
CA LEU A 134 -5.65 -12.44 38.44
C LEU A 134 -5.88 -11.97 39.89
N GLN A 135 -6.95 -11.21 40.13
CA GLN A 135 -7.32 -10.69 41.45
C GLN A 135 -8.43 -11.49 42.13
N ALA A 136 -8.99 -12.51 41.45
CA ALA A 136 -10.00 -13.42 41.94
C ALA A 136 -9.39 -14.75 42.42
#